data_AF-A0A2R5LCF1-F1
#
_entry.id   AF-A0A2R5LCF1-F1
#
_cell.length_a   1.000
_cell.length_b   1.000
_cell.length_c   1.000
_cell.angle_alpha   90.00
_cell.angle_beta   90.00
_cell.angle_gamma   90.00
#
_symmetry.space_group_name_H-M   'P 1'
#
loop_
_entity.id
_entity.type
_entity.pdbx_description
1 polymer ?
#
loop_
_entity_poly.entity_id
_entity_poly.type
_entity_poly.pdbx_seq_one_letter_code
_entity_poly.pdbx_strand_id
1 'polypeptide(L)'
;VGYFFTKCLKHDQLLHIVLDVMKAVEDTGFRIVRVVADNHKTNVALFKHLAGGELHHVTAHPLRQVDPLFLSFDPNHLIKNLRTCLLEREMTDGRELLQGGLYLR
;
A
#
# COMPACT_ATOMS: atom_id res chain seq x y z
N VAL A 1 -17.56 0.64 6.59
CA VAL A 1 -16.68 1.83 6.76
C VAL A 1 -16.15 1.82 8.18
N GLY A 2 -14.84 1.91 8.37
CA GLY A 2 -14.22 1.96 9.69
C GLY A 2 -13.59 3.32 9.94
N TYR A 3 -13.76 3.88 11.14
CA TYR A 3 -13.14 5.14 11.55
C TYR A 3 -12.55 4.96 12.94
N PHE A 4 -11.24 5.19 13.05
CA PHE A 4 -10.48 4.92 14.26
C PHE A 4 -9.60 6.11 14.60
N PHE A 5 -9.72 6.62 15.83
CA PHE A 5 -8.78 7.60 16.35
C PHE A 5 -7.52 6.87 16.80
N THR A 6 -6.39 7.20 16.20
CA THR A 6 -5.10 6.58 16.52
C THR A 6 -4.04 7.66 16.71
N LYS A 7 -3.13 7.45 17.67
CA LYS A 7 -1.93 8.27 17.85
C LYS A 7 -0.73 7.39 17.57
N CYS A 8 0.08 7.75 16.57
CA CYS A 8 1.26 6.98 16.16
C CYS A 8 0.95 5.50 15.89
N LEU A 9 -0.02 5.24 14.99
CA LEU A 9 -0.46 3.89 14.65
C LEU A 9 0.73 2.99 14.27
N LYS A 10 0.95 1.94 15.07
CA LYS A 10 1.96 0.92 14.80
C LYS A 10 1.44 -0.09 13.80
N HIS A 11 2.36 -0.76 13.11
CA HIS A 11 2.03 -1.75 12.08
C HIS A 11 1.20 -2.91 12.63
N ASP A 12 1.52 -3.45 13.81
CA ASP A 12 0.75 -4.54 14.44
C ASP A 12 -0.69 -4.12 14.75
N GLN A 13 -0.87 -2.92 15.27
CA GLN A 13 -2.19 -2.36 15.58
C GLN A 13 -3.01 -2.17 14.30
N LEU A 14 -2.37 -1.67 13.24
CA LEU A 14 -3.01 -1.53 11.93
C LEU A 14 -3.43 -2.88 11.36
N LEU A 15 -2.58 -3.91 11.49
CA LEU A 15 -2.90 -5.26 11.02
C LEU A 15 -4.16 -5.81 11.70
N HIS A 16 -4.26 -5.70 13.03
CA HIS A 16 -5.45 -6.14 13.76
C HIS A 16 -6.70 -5.39 13.31
N ILE A 17 -6.64 -4.05 13.22
CA ILE A 17 -7.76 -3.22 12.78
C ILE A 17 -8.21 -3.62 11.37
N VAL A 18 -7.25 -3.83 10.46
CA VAL A 18 -7.56 -4.23 9.08
C VAL A 18 -8.24 -5.58 9.04
N LEU A 19 -7.75 -6.58 9.78
CA LEU A 19 -8.37 -7.91 9.83
C LEU A 19 -9.77 -7.87 10.44
N ASP A 20 -9.99 -7.07 11.49
CA ASP A 20 -11.29 -6.91 12.12
C ASP A 20 -12.30 -6.24 11.17
N VAL A 21 -11.88 -5.18 10.48
CA VAL A 21 -12.71 -4.52 9.46
C VAL A 21 -13.00 -5.46 8.31
N MET A 22 -12.00 -6.22 7.84
CA MET A 22 -12.19 -7.20 6.78
C MET A 22 -13.25 -8.21 7.18
N LYS A 23 -13.13 -8.80 8.38
CA LYS A 23 -14.07 -9.77 8.90
C LYS A 23 -15.48 -9.20 9.02
N ALA A 24 -15.63 -8.01 9.61
CA ALA A 24 -16.93 -7.37 9.76
C ALA A 24 -17.61 -7.08 8.41
N VAL A 25 -16.84 -6.71 7.38
CA VAL A 25 -17.38 -6.53 6.02
C VAL A 25 -17.80 -7.86 5.41
N GLU A 26 -17.00 -8.92 5.56
CA GLU A 26 -17.35 -10.23 5.00
C GLU A 26 -18.55 -10.89 5.70
N ASP A 27 -18.68 -10.70 7.01
CA ASP A 27 -19.82 -11.19 7.80
C ASP A 27 -21.15 -10.59 7.33
N THR A 28 -21.12 -9.42 6.66
CA THR A 28 -22.31 -8.82 6.04
C THR A 28 -22.63 -9.34 4.63
N GLY A 29 -21.82 -10.28 4.11
CA GLY A 29 -22.01 -10.93 2.81
C GLY A 29 -21.22 -10.32 1.65
N PHE A 30 -20.44 -9.25 1.89
CA PHE A 30 -19.53 -8.71 0.88
C PHE A 30 -18.26 -9.56 0.78
N ARG A 31 -17.54 -9.44 -0.35
CA ARG A 31 -16.24 -10.10 -0.54
C ARG A 31 -15.17 -9.06 -0.77
N ILE A 32 -14.16 -9.06 0.09
CA ILE A 32 -12.98 -8.24 -0.12
C ILE A 32 -12.06 -8.97 -1.08
N VAL A 33 -11.66 -8.26 -2.14
CA VAL A 33 -10.74 -8.78 -3.16
C VAL A 33 -9.43 -8.00 -3.19
N ARG A 34 -9.44 -6.74 -2.73
CA ARG A 34 -8.28 -5.85 -2.82
C ARG A 34 -8.17 -4.95 -1.59
N VAL A 35 -6.95 -4.74 -1.14
CA VAL A 35 -6.59 -3.66 -0.20
C VAL A 35 -5.73 -2.63 -0.94
N VAL A 36 -6.11 -1.36 -0.80
CA VAL A 36 -5.38 -0.22 -1.34
C VAL A 36 -4.95 0.67 -0.18
N ALA A 37 -3.69 1.09 -0.16
CA ALA A 37 -3.14 1.98 0.85
C ALA A 37 -2.15 2.98 0.23
N ASP A 38 -1.79 4.05 0.95
CA ASP A 38 -0.64 4.85 0.54
C ASP A 38 0.67 4.06 0.70
N ASN A 39 1.77 4.55 0.11
CA ASN A 39 3.09 3.93 0.21
C ASN A 39 3.89 4.41 1.45
N HIS A 40 3.21 4.71 2.56
CA HIS A 40 3.87 5.05 3.83
C HIS A 40 4.44 3.79 4.50
N LYS A 41 5.53 3.94 5.27
CA LYS A 41 6.26 2.83 5.91
C LYS A 41 5.37 1.86 6.72
N THR A 42 4.34 2.37 7.39
CA THR A 42 3.42 1.54 8.19
C THR A 42 2.55 0.64 7.30
N ASN A 43 2.09 1.17 6.16
CA ASN A 43 1.29 0.42 5.18
C ASN A 43 2.14 -0.57 4.40
N VAL A 44 3.40 -0.22 4.10
CA VAL A 44 4.39 -1.16 3.56
C VAL A 44 4.59 -2.34 4.52
N ALA A 45 4.73 -2.08 5.82
CA ALA A 45 4.87 -3.13 6.83
C ALA A 45 3.61 -4.00 6.92
N LEU A 46 2.41 -3.40 6.87
CA LEU A 46 1.15 -4.13 6.80
C LEU A 46 1.13 -5.09 5.60
N PHE A 47 1.47 -4.61 4.39
CA PHE A 47 1.45 -5.43 3.19
C PHE A 47 2.47 -6.57 3.25
N LYS A 48 3.67 -6.30 3.78
CA LYS A 48 4.65 -7.36 4.04
C LYS A 48 4.12 -8.42 5.00
N HIS A 49 3.47 -8.02 6.08
CA HIS A 49 2.86 -8.96 7.03
C HIS A 49 1.76 -9.82 6.37
N LEU A 50 0.87 -9.20 5.59
CA LEU A 50 -0.18 -9.92 4.85
C LEU A 50 0.38 -10.88 3.80
N ALA A 51 1.64 -10.69 3.37
CA ALA A 51 2.29 -11.46 2.32
C ALA A 51 3.49 -12.28 2.81
N GLY A 52 3.59 -12.57 4.12
CA GLY A 52 4.59 -13.50 4.66
C GLY A 52 6.01 -12.94 4.81
N GLY A 53 6.18 -11.61 4.81
CA GLY A 53 7.44 -10.91 5.11
C GLY A 53 7.97 -10.06 3.96
N GLU A 54 7.53 -10.31 2.72
CA GLU A 54 7.93 -9.57 1.53
C GLU A 54 6.76 -8.85 0.86
N LEU A 55 7.07 -7.88 0.00
CA LEU A 55 6.04 -7.18 -0.76
C LEU A 55 5.63 -8.01 -1.97
N HIS A 56 4.40 -8.53 -1.92
CA HIS A 56 3.75 -9.17 -3.07
C HIS A 56 2.51 -8.39 -3.47
N HIS A 57 2.21 -8.38 -4.77
CA HIS A 57 0.99 -7.76 -5.33
C HIS A 57 -0.24 -8.66 -5.16
N VAL A 58 -0.02 -9.95 -4.89
CA VAL A 58 -1.04 -10.96 -4.60
C VAL A 58 -0.56 -11.82 -3.43
N THR A 59 -1.45 -12.08 -2.48
CA THR A 59 -1.25 -13.00 -1.36
C THR A 59 -2.51 -13.87 -1.15
N ALA A 60 -2.43 -14.89 -0.30
CA ALA A 60 -3.60 -15.65 0.13
C ALA A 60 -4.54 -14.78 0.98
N HIS A 61 -5.84 -14.85 0.76
CA HIS A 61 -6.80 -14.06 1.53
C HIS A 61 -6.84 -14.55 2.99
N PRO A 62 -6.63 -13.66 3.99
CA PRO A 62 -6.42 -14.06 5.38
C PRO A 62 -7.65 -14.70 6.04
N LEU A 63 -8.85 -14.44 5.51
CA LEU A 63 -10.10 -15.03 5.98
C LEU A 63 -10.58 -16.20 5.10
N ARG A 64 -10.02 -16.34 3.88
CA ARG A 64 -10.45 -17.30 2.85
C ARG A 64 -9.24 -17.80 2.09
N GLN A 65 -8.48 -18.73 2.66
CA GLN A 65 -7.15 -19.11 2.17
C GLN A 65 -7.11 -19.61 0.70
N VAL A 66 -8.25 -19.98 0.12
CA VAL A 66 -8.38 -20.43 -1.28
C VAL A 66 -8.43 -19.26 -2.27
N ASP A 67 -8.82 -18.06 -1.80
CA ASP A 67 -9.00 -16.88 -2.66
C ASP A 67 -7.76 -15.98 -2.64
N PRO A 68 -7.44 -15.32 -3.77
CA PRO A 68 -6.40 -14.31 -3.80
C PRO A 68 -6.86 -13.00 -3.14
N LEU A 69 -5.94 -12.33 -2.46
CA LEU A 69 -6.05 -10.95 -2.03
C LEU A 69 -5.04 -10.09 -2.80
N PHE A 70 -5.54 -9.07 -3.51
CA PHE A 70 -4.71 -8.13 -4.24
C PHE A 70 -4.27 -6.98 -3.34
N LEU A 71 -2.98 -6.68 -3.32
CA LEU A 71 -2.40 -5.58 -2.56
C LEU A 71 -1.85 -4.53 -3.53
N SER A 72 -2.21 -3.26 -3.34
CA SER A 72 -1.75 -2.18 -4.20
C SER A 72 -1.57 -0.87 -3.46
N PHE A 73 -0.59 -0.09 -3.88
CA PHE A 73 -0.45 1.29 -3.41
C PHE A 73 -1.28 2.23 -4.27
N ASP A 74 -1.77 3.32 -3.67
CA ASP A 74 -2.48 4.36 -4.41
C ASP A 74 -1.56 4.95 -5.50
N PRO A 75 -1.94 4.84 -6.79
CA PRO A 75 -1.14 5.34 -7.90
C PRO A 75 -0.87 6.85 -7.80
N ASN A 76 -1.79 7.65 -7.25
CA ASN A 76 -1.58 9.09 -7.10
C ASN A 76 -0.41 9.39 -6.18
N HIS A 77 -0.24 8.63 -5.11
CA HIS A 77 0.89 8.79 -4.20
C HIS A 77 2.21 8.35 -4.85
N LEU A 78 2.18 7.30 -5.68
CA LEU A 78 3.36 6.87 -6.44
C LEU A 78 3.82 7.93 -7.44
N ILE A 79 2.89 8.51 -8.21
CA ILE A 79 3.22 9.55 -9.20
C ILE A 79 3.73 10.82 -8.52
N LYS A 80 3.13 11.23 -7.40
CA LYS A 80 3.64 12.36 -6.60
C LYS A 80 5.08 12.11 -6.12
N ASN A 81 5.35 10.93 -5.58
CA ASN A 81 6.69 10.55 -5.13
C ASN A 81 7.69 10.53 -6.29
N LEU A 82 7.30 9.97 -7.44
CA LEU A 82 8.12 9.95 -8.65
C LEU A 82 8.47 11.37 -9.11
N ARG A 83 7.48 12.26 -9.17
CA ARG A 83 7.70 13.68 -9.49
C ARG A 83 8.69 14.32 -8.52
N THR A 84 8.52 14.12 -7.21
CA THR A 84 9.45 14.66 -6.20
C THR A 84 10.87 14.12 -6.41
N CYS A 85 11.03 12.82 -6.63
CA CYS A 85 12.33 12.24 -6.95
C CYS A 85 12.95 12.86 -8.21
N LEU A 86 12.15 13.08 -9.26
CA LEU A 86 12.64 13.65 -10.52
C LEU A 86 13.05 15.13 -10.38
N LEU A 87 12.41 15.88 -9.48
CA LEU A 87 12.69 17.30 -9.25
C LEU A 87 13.81 17.56 -8.23
N GLU A 88 13.95 16.69 -7.22
CA GLU A 88 14.81 16.93 -6.07
C GLU A 88 16.01 15.98 -5.99
N ARG A 89 16.05 14.94 -6.83
CA ARG A 89 17.11 13.92 -6.82
C ARG A 89 17.59 13.63 -8.23
N GLU A 90 18.80 13.12 -8.32
CA GLU A 90 19.30 12.52 -9.55
C GLU A 90 18.59 11.19 -9.79
N MET A 91 17.95 11.06 -10.94
CA MET A 91 17.31 9.83 -11.39
C MET A 91 17.93 9.40 -12.71
N THR A 92 18.09 8.09 -12.92
CA THR A 92 18.60 7.52 -14.17
C THR A 92 17.68 6.40 -14.65
N ASP A 93 17.59 6.22 -15.96
CA ASP A 93 16.97 5.05 -16.60
C ASP A 93 17.94 3.85 -16.67
N GLY A 94 19.14 3.98 -16.09
CA GLY A 94 20.23 3.01 -16.17
C GLY A 94 21.24 3.28 -17.28
N ARG A 95 21.01 4.30 -18.12
CA ARG A 95 21.93 4.75 -19.17
C ARG A 95 22.29 6.21 -19.02
N GLU A 96 21.29 7.06 -18.79
CA GLU A 96 21.46 8.50 -18.73
C GLU A 96 20.70 9.11 -17.55
N LEU A 97 21.09 10.34 -17.18
CA LEU A 97 20.39 11.09 -16.15
C LEU A 97 19.08 11.65 -16.72
N LEU A 98 17.98 11.31 -16.06
CA LEU A 98 16.65 11.84 -16.35
C LEU A 98 16.55 13.27 -15.83
N GLN A 99 16.50 14.25 -16.74
CA GLN A 99 16.34 15.65 -16.37
C GLN A 99 14.86 16.03 -16.26
N GLY A 100 14.39 16.28 -15.03
CA GLY A 100 13.03 16.78 -14.75
C GLY A 100 12.80 18.25 -15.05
N GLY A 101 13.86 19.00 -15.38
CA GLY A 101 13.88 20.47 -15.33
C GLY A 101 13.58 21.22 -16.63
N LEU A 102 13.21 20.54 -17.73
CA LEU A 102 13.02 21.23 -19.02
C LEU A 102 11.73 22.06 -19.14
N TYR A 103 10.76 21.94 -18.21
CA TYR A 103 9.43 22.56 -18.31
C TYR A 103 9.10 23.62 -17.22
N LEU A 104 10.10 24.12 -16.48
CA LEU A 104 9.91 25.18 -15.46
C LEU A 104 10.75 26.44 -15.74
N ARG A 105 10.99 26.76 -17.02
CA ARG A 105 11.53 28.07 -17.41
C ARG A 105 10.43 29.05 -17.73
#